data_AF-A0A7V5H305-F1
#
_entry.id   AF-A0A7V5H305-F1
#
_cell.length_a   1.000
_cell.length_b   1.000
_cell.length_c   1.000
_cell.angle_alpha   90.00
_cell.angle_beta   90.00
_cell.angle_gamma   90.00
#
_symmetry.space_group_name_H-M   'P 1'
#
loop_
_entity.id
_entity.type
_entity.pdbx_description
1 polymer ?
#
loop_
_entity_poly.entity_id
_entity_poly.type
_entity_poly.pdbx_seq_one_letter_code
_entity_poly.pdbx_strand_id
1 'polypeptide(L)'
;NKIVEQFKPDLLIGDTHFLTYLLGKKFSLPVVQITRLAGFPPDPQFFWWMEQPPKMVEPHAVEPFEHLLEKLAISDVQKAEDLLRGDLYLIPASQKIEPLDNDKKYVLHCGPLTENSVVDHRIPFFEHPADVPNIYVTAGGGANRFGQQQFFEAILNVFDRRDFRVLVSTGGLVPAKSLNGRSTNVLFVDWVDGLSAIRKSDLVIHHGGYGSMMEVLLTGKPSIVIPFHSEQEGNGRRLQELQIGDLVLPFKGKMKELIFSWPFGVYSMMAGFDLNLDAEKIIGMVDQIYEQALYKRLQKISDELLDLQQNFSPVDLINRF
;
A
#
# COMPACT_ATOMS: atom_id res chain seq x y z
N ASN A 1 -14.12 -6.08 26.31
CA ASN A 1 -15.06 -5.74 27.41
C ASN A 1 -14.47 -4.69 28.33
N LYS A 2 -13.47 -5.02 29.18
CA LYS A 2 -12.92 -4.08 30.18
C LYS A 2 -12.55 -2.70 29.64
N ILE A 3 -11.89 -2.63 28.46
CA ILE A 3 -11.50 -1.35 27.85
C ILE A 3 -12.73 -0.50 27.52
N VAL A 4 -13.73 -1.05 26.83
CA VAL A 4 -14.95 -0.32 26.45
C VAL A 4 -15.76 0.07 27.70
N GLU A 5 -15.87 -0.81 28.69
CA GLU A 5 -16.61 -0.55 29.93
C GLU A 5 -15.95 0.54 30.80
N GLN A 6 -14.61 0.62 30.79
CA GLN A 6 -13.86 1.62 31.55
C GLN A 6 -13.74 2.95 30.82
N PHE A 7 -13.36 2.92 29.54
CA PHE A 7 -13.13 4.12 28.73
C PHE A 7 -14.46 4.77 28.28
N LYS A 8 -15.50 3.96 28.05
CA LYS A 8 -16.81 4.38 27.54
C LYS A 8 -16.70 5.22 26.25
N PRO A 9 -16.14 4.64 25.17
CA PRO A 9 -16.01 5.34 23.90
C PRO A 9 -17.38 5.63 23.30
N ASP A 10 -17.50 6.77 22.63
CA ASP A 10 -18.68 7.11 21.82
C ASP A 10 -18.64 6.47 20.42
N LEU A 11 -17.45 6.05 19.97
CA LEU A 11 -17.19 5.53 18.63
C LEU A 11 -16.04 4.53 18.64
N LEU A 12 -16.11 3.50 17.79
CA LEU A 12 -15.00 2.57 17.56
C LEU A 12 -14.45 2.76 16.14
N ILE A 13 -13.13 2.94 16.02
CA ILE A 13 -12.44 3.03 14.73
C ILE A 13 -11.50 1.83 14.61
N GLY A 14 -11.63 1.04 13.53
CA GLY A 14 -10.77 -0.10 13.22
C GLY A 14 -10.08 0.07 11.88
N ASP A 15 -8.80 -0.30 11.80
CA ASP A 15 -8.11 -0.46 10.51
C ASP A 15 -8.26 -1.90 10.02
N THR A 16 -9.28 -2.12 9.19
CA THR A 16 -9.66 -3.45 8.66
C THR A 16 -9.61 -4.54 9.74
N HIS A 17 -10.20 -4.27 10.91
CA HIS A 17 -10.01 -5.09 12.11
C HIS A 17 -11.32 -5.75 12.57
N PHE A 18 -11.34 -7.08 12.57
CA PHE A 18 -12.55 -7.88 12.85
C PHE A 18 -13.18 -7.60 14.23
N LEU A 19 -12.34 -7.39 15.26
CA LEU A 19 -12.85 -7.16 16.61
C LEU A 19 -13.61 -5.84 16.76
N THR A 20 -13.39 -4.85 15.88
CA THR A 20 -14.04 -3.55 15.96
C THR A 20 -15.54 -3.69 15.74
N TYR A 21 -15.94 -4.44 14.69
CA TYR A 21 -17.34 -4.76 14.42
C TYR A 21 -17.99 -5.52 15.58
N LEU A 22 -17.31 -6.55 16.09
CA LEU A 22 -17.83 -7.39 17.17
C LEU A 22 -18.07 -6.59 18.45
N LEU A 23 -17.16 -5.68 18.80
CA LEU A 23 -17.32 -4.79 19.95
C LEU A 23 -18.44 -3.77 19.72
N GLY A 24 -18.55 -3.22 18.50
CA GLY A 24 -19.63 -2.31 18.12
C GLY A 24 -21.00 -2.94 18.31
N LYS A 25 -21.20 -4.15 17.79
CA LYS A 25 -22.44 -4.92 18.00
C LYS A 25 -22.74 -5.20 19.46
N LYS A 26 -21.74 -5.67 20.21
CA LYS A 26 -21.91 -6.01 21.62
C LYS A 26 -22.35 -4.81 22.47
N PHE A 27 -21.73 -3.66 22.25
CA PHE A 27 -21.93 -2.48 23.08
C PHE A 27 -22.87 -1.45 22.45
N SER A 28 -23.45 -1.76 21.28
CA SER A 28 -24.28 -0.82 20.50
C SER A 28 -23.58 0.50 20.23
N LEU A 29 -22.30 0.42 19.87
CA LEU A 29 -21.46 1.58 19.52
C LEU A 29 -21.33 1.69 18.00
N PRO A 30 -21.32 2.90 17.43
CA PRO A 30 -21.04 3.08 16.02
C PRO A 30 -19.62 2.62 15.68
N VAL A 31 -19.48 2.06 14.49
CA VAL A 31 -18.24 1.47 13.97
C VAL A 31 -17.80 2.19 12.72
N VAL A 32 -16.57 2.71 12.74
CA VAL A 32 -15.86 3.22 11.58
C VAL A 32 -14.78 2.23 11.17
N GLN A 33 -14.73 1.87 9.90
CA GLN A 33 -13.68 1.01 9.35
C GLN A 33 -12.83 1.78 8.37
N ILE A 34 -11.52 1.82 8.62
CA ILE A 34 -10.54 2.27 7.63
C ILE A 34 -10.32 1.08 6.68
N THR A 35 -10.52 1.32 5.39
CA THR A 35 -10.46 0.29 4.35
C THR A 35 -10.12 0.90 3.01
N ARG A 36 -10.09 0.08 1.95
CA ARG A 36 -9.76 0.45 0.57
C ARG A 36 -10.64 -0.31 -0.41
N LEU A 37 -10.60 0.03 -1.69
CA LEU A 37 -11.31 -0.72 -2.74
C LEU A 37 -10.92 -2.21 -2.70
N ALA A 38 -9.62 -2.47 -2.58
CA ALA A 38 -9.09 -3.79 -2.30
C ALA A 38 -9.38 -4.18 -0.84
N GLY A 39 -10.52 -4.84 -0.61
CA GLY A 39 -10.98 -5.24 0.71
C GLY A 39 -12.21 -4.49 1.22
N PHE A 40 -12.88 -3.70 0.37
CA PHE A 40 -14.11 -2.99 0.76
C PHE A 40 -15.20 -4.01 1.16
N PRO A 41 -15.64 -4.07 2.42
CA PRO A 41 -16.37 -5.21 2.97
C PRO A 41 -17.66 -5.65 2.24
N PRO A 42 -18.53 -4.73 1.76
CA PRO A 42 -19.72 -5.18 1.03
C PRO A 42 -19.38 -5.72 -0.38
N ASP A 43 -18.28 -5.29 -0.98
CA ASP A 43 -17.87 -5.66 -2.35
C ASP A 43 -16.36 -5.47 -2.56
N PRO A 44 -15.52 -6.42 -2.11
CA PRO A 44 -14.07 -6.28 -2.22
C PRO A 44 -13.59 -6.50 -3.65
N GLN A 45 -12.87 -5.53 -4.22
CA GLN A 45 -12.41 -5.61 -5.61
C GLN A 45 -10.89 -5.82 -5.72
N PHE A 46 -10.43 -7.01 -5.33
CA PHE A 46 -9.00 -7.38 -5.35
C PHE A 46 -8.37 -7.45 -6.75
N PHE A 47 -9.18 -7.56 -7.80
CA PHE A 47 -8.75 -7.73 -9.19
C PHE A 47 -9.52 -6.79 -10.14
N TRP A 48 -9.84 -5.58 -9.69
CA TRP A 48 -10.70 -4.62 -10.40
C TRP A 48 -10.29 -4.33 -11.86
N TRP A 49 -9.03 -4.58 -12.23
CA TRP A 49 -8.48 -4.39 -13.57
C TRP A 49 -8.64 -5.60 -14.50
N MET A 50 -9.13 -6.73 -13.98
CA MET A 50 -9.29 -7.97 -14.73
C MET A 50 -10.75 -8.13 -15.17
N GLU A 51 -10.97 -8.33 -16.47
CA GLU A 51 -12.31 -8.67 -17.00
C GLU A 51 -12.85 -9.97 -16.41
N GLN A 52 -11.95 -10.93 -16.12
CA GLN A 52 -12.28 -12.21 -15.50
C GLN A 52 -11.35 -12.44 -14.31
N PRO A 53 -11.75 -12.01 -13.10
CA PRO A 53 -11.02 -12.25 -11.87
C PRO A 53 -10.79 -13.76 -11.63
N PRO A 54 -9.62 -14.16 -11.10
CA PRO A 54 -9.41 -15.54 -10.68
C PRO A 54 -10.37 -15.90 -9.55
N LYS A 55 -10.84 -17.15 -9.53
CA LYS A 55 -11.60 -17.67 -8.40
C LYS A 55 -10.62 -17.99 -7.27
N MET A 56 -10.67 -17.20 -6.21
CA MET A 56 -9.84 -17.39 -5.02
C MET A 56 -10.49 -18.36 -4.04
N VAL A 57 -9.67 -18.97 -3.19
CA VAL A 57 -10.11 -19.70 -2.01
C VAL A 57 -10.16 -18.71 -0.85
N GLU A 58 -11.37 -18.35 -0.44
CA GLU A 58 -11.60 -17.45 0.69
C GLU A 58 -11.20 -18.14 2.01
N PRO A 59 -10.58 -17.43 2.96
CA PRO A 59 -10.32 -17.99 4.28
C PRO A 59 -11.64 -18.27 5.02
N HIS A 60 -11.74 -19.43 5.66
CA HIS A 60 -12.83 -19.75 6.59
C HIS A 60 -12.75 -18.87 7.85
N ALA A 61 -13.28 -17.66 7.77
CA ALA A 61 -13.14 -16.67 8.83
C ALA A 61 -14.24 -16.74 9.91
N VAL A 62 -15.24 -17.62 9.76
CA VAL A 62 -16.29 -17.77 10.79
C VAL A 62 -15.81 -18.70 11.90
N GLU A 63 -15.23 -19.85 11.55
CA GLU A 63 -14.81 -20.90 12.49
C GLU A 63 -13.93 -20.40 13.65
N PRO A 64 -12.91 -19.53 13.43
CA PRO A 64 -12.11 -18.98 14.53
C PRO A 64 -12.90 -18.10 15.51
N PHE A 65 -14.06 -17.59 15.08
CA PHE A 65 -14.89 -16.66 15.83
C PHE A 65 -16.22 -17.26 16.30
N GLU A 66 -16.56 -18.50 15.95
CA GLU A 66 -17.85 -19.14 16.27
C GLU A 66 -18.23 -19.00 17.75
N HIS A 67 -17.35 -19.44 18.65
CA HIS A 67 -17.59 -19.33 20.09
C HIS A 67 -17.80 -17.88 20.56
N LEU A 68 -17.11 -16.93 19.94
CA LEU A 68 -17.26 -15.51 20.25
C LEU A 68 -18.58 -14.97 19.70
N LEU A 69 -18.94 -15.30 18.46
CA LEU A 69 -20.19 -14.91 17.81
C LEU A 69 -21.41 -15.42 18.60
N GLU A 70 -21.39 -16.69 19.01
CA GLU A 70 -22.41 -17.29 19.88
C GLU A 70 -22.54 -16.54 21.21
N LYS A 71 -21.41 -16.29 21.88
CA LYS A 71 -21.38 -15.57 23.16
C LYS A 71 -21.89 -14.13 23.04
N LEU A 72 -21.78 -13.53 21.87
CA LEU A 72 -22.25 -12.17 21.58
C LEU A 72 -23.65 -12.14 20.97
N ALA A 73 -24.26 -13.31 20.74
CA ALA A 73 -25.54 -13.45 20.03
C ALA A 73 -25.55 -12.76 18.65
N ILE A 74 -24.44 -12.85 17.92
CA ILE A 74 -24.29 -12.31 16.55
C ILE A 74 -24.43 -13.48 15.58
N SER A 75 -25.45 -13.45 14.72
CA SER A 75 -25.77 -14.56 13.78
C SER A 75 -25.75 -14.16 12.30
N ASP A 76 -25.44 -12.90 12.00
CA ASP A 76 -25.49 -12.34 10.64
C ASP A 76 -24.12 -12.31 9.96
N VAL A 77 -23.17 -13.13 10.42
CA VAL A 77 -21.80 -13.27 9.88
C VAL A 77 -21.70 -14.61 9.15
N GLN A 78 -21.45 -14.56 7.84
CA GLN A 78 -21.35 -15.74 6.96
C GLN A 78 -19.95 -15.88 6.35
N LYS A 79 -19.25 -14.77 6.15
CA LYS A 79 -17.90 -14.70 5.55
C LYS A 79 -16.99 -13.72 6.28
N ALA A 80 -15.70 -13.70 5.92
CA ALA A 80 -14.69 -12.88 6.59
C ALA A 80 -15.01 -11.39 6.55
N GLU A 81 -15.49 -10.93 5.41
CA GLU A 81 -15.80 -9.55 5.11
C GLU A 81 -16.96 -9.03 5.98
N ASP A 82 -17.85 -9.91 6.44
CA ASP A 82 -18.95 -9.52 7.31
C ASP A 82 -18.46 -9.00 8.67
N LEU A 83 -17.27 -9.43 9.11
CA LEU A 83 -16.61 -8.94 10.33
C LEU A 83 -15.90 -7.59 10.12
N LEU A 84 -15.80 -7.14 8.87
CA LEU A 84 -15.22 -5.85 8.52
C LEU A 84 -16.29 -4.79 8.26
N ARG A 85 -17.58 -5.12 8.43
CA ARG A 85 -18.65 -4.13 8.31
C ARG A 85 -18.47 -2.99 9.29
N GLY A 86 -18.75 -1.78 8.82
CA GLY A 86 -18.84 -0.57 9.62
C GLY A 86 -20.13 0.18 9.29
N ASP A 87 -20.51 1.09 10.18
CA ASP A 87 -21.59 2.05 9.94
C ASP A 87 -21.08 3.23 9.06
N LEU A 88 -19.75 3.42 9.02
CA LEU A 88 -19.05 4.38 8.16
C LEU A 88 -17.69 3.79 7.73
N TYR A 89 -17.26 4.10 6.51
CA TYR A 89 -15.98 3.65 5.95
C TYR A 89 -15.08 4.84 5.64
N LEU A 90 -13.87 4.84 6.19
CA LEU A 90 -12.82 5.80 5.89
C LEU A 90 -11.89 5.24 4.83
N ILE A 91 -11.69 6.00 3.77
CA ILE A 91 -10.83 5.63 2.65
C ILE A 91 -9.62 6.57 2.68
N PRO A 92 -8.42 6.08 3.01
CA PRO A 92 -7.22 6.90 3.20
C PRO A 92 -6.59 7.31 1.86
N ALA A 93 -7.38 7.98 1.02
CA ALA A 93 -7.08 8.41 -0.35
C ALA A 93 -8.14 9.43 -0.82
N SER A 94 -8.04 9.88 -2.07
CA SER A 94 -9.14 10.55 -2.78
C SER A 94 -9.98 9.56 -3.59
N GLN A 95 -11.18 9.97 -4.02
CA GLN A 95 -12.05 9.17 -4.90
C GLN A 95 -11.35 8.78 -6.22
N LYS A 96 -10.41 9.58 -6.72
CA LYS A 96 -9.68 9.24 -7.94
C LYS A 96 -8.71 8.09 -7.72
N ILE A 97 -8.06 8.06 -6.56
CA ILE A 97 -7.10 7.03 -6.19
C ILE A 97 -7.80 5.75 -5.74
N GLU A 98 -8.93 5.86 -5.04
CA GLU A 98 -9.74 4.74 -4.54
C GLU A 98 -11.23 4.98 -4.88
N PRO A 99 -11.66 4.74 -6.13
CA PRO A 99 -13.02 4.96 -6.57
C PRO A 99 -13.92 3.88 -6.00
N LEU A 100 -14.80 4.29 -5.10
CA LEU A 100 -15.89 3.47 -4.59
C LEU A 100 -17.20 4.06 -5.05
N ASP A 101 -18.02 3.27 -5.74
CA ASP A 101 -19.35 3.68 -6.20
C ASP A 101 -20.37 3.42 -5.09
N ASN A 102 -20.34 4.27 -4.06
CA ASN A 102 -21.19 4.14 -2.88
C ASN A 102 -21.76 5.48 -2.46
N ASP A 103 -22.87 5.44 -1.73
CA ASP A 103 -23.48 6.63 -1.13
C ASP A 103 -22.46 7.30 -0.19
N LYS A 104 -22.13 8.56 -0.48
CA LYS A 104 -21.24 9.42 0.34
C LYS A 104 -21.69 9.53 1.80
N LYS A 105 -22.93 9.12 2.11
CA LYS A 105 -23.42 8.95 3.47
C LYS A 105 -22.60 7.94 4.29
N TYR A 106 -22.06 6.89 3.66
CA TYR A 106 -21.38 5.79 4.34
C TYR A 106 -19.89 5.69 4.03
N VAL A 107 -19.39 6.43 3.04
CA VAL A 107 -17.98 6.41 2.62
C VAL A 107 -17.41 7.82 2.64
N LEU A 108 -16.28 7.99 3.33
CA LEU A 108 -15.53 9.24 3.40
C LEU A 108 -14.09 9.03 2.96
N HIS A 109 -13.69 9.74 1.90
CA HIS A 109 -12.31 9.91 1.50
C HIS A 109 -11.65 10.96 2.38
N CYS A 110 -10.62 10.57 3.13
CA CYS A 110 -9.95 11.42 4.10
C CYS A 110 -8.53 11.83 3.71
N GLY A 111 -8.09 11.47 2.50
CA GLY A 111 -6.69 11.59 2.13
C GLY A 111 -5.82 10.61 2.94
N PRO A 112 -4.50 10.61 2.73
CA PRO A 112 -3.63 9.63 3.36
C PRO A 112 -3.59 9.78 4.88
N LEU A 113 -3.65 8.66 5.60
CA LEU A 113 -3.42 8.62 7.05
C LEU A 113 -1.93 8.39 7.36
N THR A 114 -1.07 9.17 6.72
CA THR A 114 0.39 9.12 6.92
C THR A 114 0.85 10.39 7.59
N GLU A 115 1.90 10.29 8.41
CA GLU A 115 2.52 11.47 8.99
C GLU A 115 3.25 12.24 7.88
N ASN A 116 2.73 13.40 7.49
CA ASN A 116 3.40 14.30 6.55
C ASN A 116 4.30 15.29 7.31
N SER A 117 5.09 14.81 8.28
CA SER A 117 6.01 15.69 8.98
C SER A 117 7.07 16.22 8.01
N VAL A 118 7.43 17.50 8.18
CA VAL A 118 8.47 18.15 7.37
C VAL A 118 9.84 17.94 8.02
N VAL A 119 9.98 16.93 8.88
CA VAL A 119 11.27 16.63 9.51
C VAL A 119 12.21 16.12 8.42
N ASP A 120 13.18 16.95 8.07
CA ASP A 120 14.11 16.66 6.99
C ASP A 120 15.27 15.81 7.51
N HIS A 121 15.14 14.50 7.40
CA HIS A 121 16.19 13.57 7.80
C HIS A 121 17.30 13.53 6.74
N ARG A 122 18.55 13.47 7.22
CA ARG A 122 19.73 13.29 6.39
C ARG A 122 19.68 11.96 5.63
N ILE A 123 19.93 11.98 4.32
CA ILE A 123 19.95 10.79 3.46
C ILE A 123 21.34 10.71 2.82
N PRO A 124 22.31 10.00 3.43
CA PRO A 124 23.74 10.13 3.14
C PRO A 124 24.12 10.02 1.66
N PHE A 125 23.39 9.22 0.88
CA PHE A 125 23.68 9.03 -0.55
C PHE A 125 23.22 10.20 -1.44
N PHE A 126 22.18 10.92 -1.01
CA PHE A 126 21.61 12.05 -1.74
C PHE A 126 22.10 13.41 -1.24
N GLU A 127 22.95 13.46 -0.20
CA GLU A 127 23.52 14.73 0.31
C GLU A 127 24.59 15.31 -0.61
N HIS A 128 25.24 14.49 -1.43
CA HIS A 128 26.26 14.93 -2.35
C HIS A 128 25.60 15.29 -3.69
N PRO A 129 25.86 16.46 -4.29
CA PRO A 129 25.42 16.75 -5.65
C PRO A 129 25.88 15.67 -6.63
N ALA A 130 25.06 15.42 -7.65
CA ALA A 130 25.34 14.48 -8.73
C ALA A 130 24.79 15.06 -10.02
N ASP A 131 25.51 14.92 -11.12
CA ASP A 131 25.01 15.26 -12.47
C ASP A 131 24.18 14.11 -13.07
N VAL A 132 23.66 13.23 -12.22
CA VAL A 132 22.88 12.03 -12.58
C VAL A 132 21.64 11.93 -11.68
N PRO A 133 20.54 11.33 -12.16
CA PRO A 133 19.32 11.22 -11.37
C PRO A 133 19.51 10.41 -10.07
N ASN A 134 18.89 10.88 -9.00
CA ASN A 134 18.75 10.16 -7.73
C ASN A 134 17.52 9.26 -7.78
N ILE A 135 17.71 7.94 -7.64
CA ILE A 135 16.63 6.96 -7.62
C ILE A 135 16.54 6.35 -6.22
N TYR A 136 15.36 6.42 -5.61
CA TYR A 136 15.09 5.74 -4.35
C TYR A 136 14.31 4.44 -4.61
N VAL A 137 14.77 3.32 -4.03
CA VAL A 137 14.14 2.02 -4.17
C VAL A 137 13.73 1.46 -2.80
N THR A 138 12.49 0.98 -2.68
CA THR A 138 11.99 0.36 -1.45
C THR A 138 11.01 -0.78 -1.69
N ALA A 139 11.22 -1.88 -0.96
CA ALA A 139 10.27 -3.00 -0.89
C ALA A 139 9.27 -2.86 0.28
N GLY A 140 9.35 -1.76 1.06
CA GLY A 140 8.57 -1.59 2.30
C GLY A 140 8.99 -2.54 3.42
N GLY A 141 8.56 -2.25 4.66
CA GLY A 141 8.82 -3.12 5.82
C GLY A 141 7.86 -4.30 5.95
N GLY A 142 6.72 -4.28 5.26
CA GLY A 142 5.65 -5.27 5.38
C GLY A 142 5.71 -6.43 4.39
N ALA A 143 6.61 -6.38 3.39
CA ALA A 143 6.63 -7.31 2.25
C ALA A 143 7.20 -8.70 2.58
N ASN A 144 7.24 -9.12 3.85
CA ASN A 144 7.64 -10.46 4.29
C ASN A 144 6.78 -11.50 3.59
N ARG A 145 7.23 -12.07 2.46
CA ARG A 145 6.88 -13.44 1.98
C ARG A 145 7.41 -13.82 0.59
N PHE A 146 7.84 -12.92 -0.31
CA PHE A 146 8.15 -13.32 -1.70
C PHE A 146 9.37 -12.60 -2.32
N GLY A 147 10.39 -13.36 -2.73
CA GLY A 147 11.38 -12.93 -3.73
C GLY A 147 12.29 -11.73 -3.41
N GLN A 148 12.36 -11.25 -2.16
CA GLN A 148 13.00 -9.97 -1.82
C GLN A 148 14.51 -9.91 -2.14
N GLN A 149 15.25 -10.99 -1.86
CA GLN A 149 16.66 -11.05 -2.22
C GLN A 149 16.83 -10.97 -3.73
N GLN A 150 16.02 -11.72 -4.47
CA GLN A 150 16.01 -11.68 -5.93
C GLN A 150 15.60 -10.30 -6.45
N PHE A 151 14.74 -9.57 -5.74
CA PHE A 151 14.35 -8.20 -6.10
C PHE A 151 15.53 -7.24 -5.95
N PHE A 152 16.24 -7.27 -4.81
CA PHE A 152 17.40 -6.41 -4.61
C PHE A 152 18.57 -6.77 -5.55
N GLU A 153 18.77 -8.06 -5.83
CA GLU A 153 19.72 -8.54 -6.86
C GLU A 153 19.32 -8.02 -8.26
N ALA A 154 18.04 -8.08 -8.62
CA ALA A 154 17.56 -7.59 -9.90
C ALA A 154 17.71 -6.07 -10.03
N ILE A 155 17.39 -5.31 -8.98
CA ILE A 155 17.62 -3.86 -8.92
C ILE A 155 19.11 -3.54 -9.10
N LEU A 156 19.99 -4.25 -8.40
CA LEU A 156 21.43 -4.10 -8.58
C LEU A 156 21.84 -4.36 -10.03
N ASN A 157 21.35 -5.43 -10.65
CA ASN A 157 21.69 -5.76 -12.04
C ASN A 157 21.18 -4.72 -13.05
N VAL A 158 20.02 -4.11 -12.81
CA VAL A 158 19.48 -3.03 -13.67
C VAL A 158 20.31 -1.74 -13.51
N PHE A 159 20.72 -1.43 -12.29
CA PHE A 159 21.29 -0.13 -11.93
C PHE A 159 22.80 -0.12 -11.66
N ASP A 160 23.52 -1.23 -11.82
CA ASP A 160 25.00 -1.27 -11.78
C ASP A 160 25.62 -0.65 -13.06
N ARG A 161 25.24 0.59 -13.31
CA ARG A 161 25.67 1.46 -14.41
C ARG A 161 25.71 2.89 -13.90
N ARG A 162 26.70 3.66 -14.32
CA ARG A 162 27.04 4.97 -13.71
C ARG A 162 26.09 6.11 -14.09
N ASP A 163 25.04 5.83 -14.83
CA ASP A 163 24.06 6.81 -15.31
C ASP A 163 23.11 7.31 -14.20
N PHE A 164 23.10 6.64 -13.04
CA PHE A 164 22.17 6.90 -11.94
C PHE A 164 22.86 6.77 -10.58
N ARG A 165 22.30 7.47 -9.59
CA ARG A 165 22.62 7.25 -8.18
C ARG A 165 21.44 6.59 -7.48
N VAL A 166 21.60 5.35 -7.04
CA VAL A 166 20.49 4.55 -6.52
C VAL A 166 20.65 4.23 -5.02
N LEU A 167 19.72 4.71 -4.20
CA LEU A 167 19.61 4.32 -2.80
C LEU A 167 18.53 3.25 -2.65
N VAL A 168 18.87 2.11 -2.07
CA VAL A 168 17.94 1.00 -1.83
C VAL A 168 17.75 0.79 -0.33
N SER A 169 16.52 0.98 0.16
CA SER A 169 16.15 0.60 1.52
C SER A 169 15.65 -0.84 1.55
N THR A 170 16.31 -1.71 2.32
CA THR A 170 15.95 -3.13 2.40
C THR A 170 14.86 -3.42 3.43
N GLY A 171 14.56 -2.48 4.33
CA GLY A 171 13.61 -2.69 5.43
C GLY A 171 14.05 -3.75 6.44
N GLY A 172 15.36 -4.06 6.50
CA GLY A 172 15.91 -5.13 7.33
C GLY A 172 15.64 -6.55 6.82
N LEU A 173 15.03 -6.68 5.65
CA LEU A 173 14.64 -7.96 5.03
C LEU A 173 15.85 -8.76 4.54
N VAL A 174 16.80 -8.05 3.94
CA VAL A 174 18.11 -8.55 3.53
C VAL A 174 19.14 -7.59 4.13
N PRO A 175 20.16 -8.08 4.85
CA PRO A 175 21.19 -7.20 5.42
C PRO A 175 21.87 -6.39 4.33
N ALA A 176 21.79 -5.06 4.37
CA ALA A 176 22.34 -4.19 3.35
C ALA A 176 23.83 -4.45 3.08
N LYS A 177 24.59 -4.79 4.13
CA LYS A 177 26.00 -5.16 4.04
C LYS A 177 26.31 -6.36 3.13
N SER A 178 25.34 -7.25 2.88
CA SER A 178 25.56 -8.40 1.98
C SER A 178 25.47 -8.03 0.50
N LEU A 179 24.95 -6.85 0.18
CA LEU A 179 24.79 -6.35 -1.18
C LEU A 179 25.75 -5.20 -1.49
N ASN A 180 26.18 -4.46 -0.47
CA ASN A 180 27.14 -3.36 -0.62
C ASN A 180 28.54 -3.84 -1.08
N GLY A 181 29.26 -2.96 -1.78
CA GLY A 181 30.58 -3.24 -2.38
C GLY A 181 30.52 -3.90 -3.75
N ARG A 182 29.32 -4.27 -4.23
CA ARG A 182 29.10 -4.83 -5.57
C ARG A 182 28.96 -3.77 -6.66
N SER A 183 28.61 -2.54 -6.30
CA SER A 183 28.47 -1.40 -7.21
C SER A 183 29.04 -0.13 -6.57
N THR A 184 29.42 0.83 -7.41
CA THR A 184 29.90 2.16 -6.98
C THR A 184 28.80 3.22 -6.94
N ASN A 185 27.65 2.98 -7.57
CA ASN A 185 26.56 3.94 -7.70
C ASN A 185 25.23 3.44 -7.11
N VAL A 186 25.20 2.21 -6.60
CA VAL A 186 24.07 1.65 -5.84
C VAL A 186 24.49 1.47 -4.38
N LEU A 187 23.77 2.10 -3.45
CA LEU A 187 23.95 1.95 -2.01
C LEU A 187 22.73 1.27 -1.39
N PHE A 188 22.96 0.17 -0.67
CA PHE A 188 21.94 -0.47 0.15
C PHE A 188 22.04 0.02 1.60
N VAL A 189 20.89 0.24 2.22
CA VAL A 189 20.73 0.59 3.63
C VAL A 189 19.62 -0.26 4.25
N ASP A 190 19.76 -0.64 5.53
CA ASP A 190 18.73 -1.45 6.19
C ASP A 190 17.44 -0.64 6.41
N TRP A 191 17.59 0.64 6.73
CA TRP A 191 16.49 1.56 6.96
C TRP A 191 16.91 3.02 6.73
N VAL A 192 15.98 3.81 6.20
CA VAL A 192 16.02 5.28 6.13
C VAL A 192 14.61 5.81 6.31
N ASP A 193 14.48 7.10 6.67
CA ASP A 193 13.21 7.78 6.61
C ASP A 193 12.71 7.85 5.15
N GLY A 194 11.61 7.15 4.87
CA GLY A 194 11.08 6.97 3.52
C GLY A 194 10.68 8.29 2.87
N LEU A 195 9.96 9.14 3.61
CA LEU A 195 9.48 10.42 3.10
C LEU A 195 10.63 11.38 2.77
N SER A 196 11.67 11.45 3.62
CA SER A 196 12.87 12.23 3.34
C SER A 196 13.67 11.70 2.16
N ALA A 197 13.75 10.37 1.99
CA ALA A 197 14.40 9.76 0.83
C ALA A 197 13.65 10.06 -0.46
N ILE A 198 12.32 9.96 -0.45
CA ILE A 198 11.45 10.28 -1.58
C ILE A 198 11.62 11.76 -1.99
N ARG A 199 11.53 12.69 -1.03
CA ARG A 199 11.68 14.14 -1.31
C ARG A 199 13.01 14.49 -2.00
N LYS A 200 14.09 13.78 -1.65
CA LYS A 200 15.45 13.95 -2.22
C LYS A 200 15.72 13.13 -3.48
N SER A 201 14.77 12.32 -3.94
CA SER A 201 14.87 11.53 -5.17
C SER A 201 14.22 12.24 -6.36
N ASP A 202 14.66 11.91 -7.57
CA ASP A 202 14.02 12.31 -8.83
C ASP A 202 12.99 11.27 -9.27
N LEU A 203 13.19 10.00 -8.90
CA LEU A 203 12.31 8.87 -9.19
C LEU A 203 12.26 7.90 -8.00
N VAL A 204 11.08 7.33 -7.75
CA VAL A 204 10.90 6.29 -6.74
C VAL A 204 10.51 4.96 -7.38
N ILE A 205 11.23 3.88 -7.06
CA ILE A 205 10.83 2.52 -7.41
C ILE A 205 10.32 1.85 -6.15
N HIS A 206 9.05 1.42 -6.16
CA HIS A 206 8.47 0.77 -5.00
C HIS A 206 7.64 -0.46 -5.38
N HIS A 207 7.50 -1.35 -4.41
CA HIS A 207 6.74 -2.59 -4.58
C HIS A 207 5.23 -2.43 -4.74
N GLY A 208 4.69 -1.20 -4.77
CA GLY A 208 3.24 -0.96 -4.82
C GLY A 208 2.51 -1.08 -3.49
N GLY A 209 3.21 -1.23 -2.35
CA GLY A 209 2.56 -1.17 -1.04
C GLY A 209 1.90 0.19 -0.81
N TYR A 210 0.71 0.17 -0.21
CA TYR A 210 -0.17 1.34 -0.16
C TYR A 210 0.41 2.55 0.58
N GLY A 211 1.10 2.33 1.71
CA GLY A 211 1.76 3.41 2.45
C GLY A 211 2.81 4.15 1.60
N SER A 212 3.73 3.39 0.98
CA SER A 212 4.74 3.97 0.08
C SER A 212 4.13 4.65 -1.14
N MET A 213 3.06 4.08 -1.71
CA MET A 213 2.30 4.71 -2.80
C MET A 213 1.76 6.08 -2.37
N MET A 214 1.18 6.19 -1.18
CA MET A 214 0.65 7.47 -0.67
C MET A 214 1.77 8.48 -0.41
N GLU A 215 2.91 8.08 0.16
CA GLU A 215 4.06 8.97 0.37
C GLU A 215 4.62 9.54 -0.95
N VAL A 216 4.71 8.70 -1.98
CA VAL A 216 5.11 9.12 -3.34
C VAL A 216 4.13 10.12 -3.92
N LEU A 217 2.82 9.84 -3.84
CA LEU A 217 1.80 10.75 -4.36
C LEU A 217 1.76 12.08 -3.61
N LEU A 218 1.91 12.06 -2.28
CA LEU A 218 1.97 13.28 -1.47
C LEU A 218 3.15 14.18 -1.84
N THR A 219 4.28 13.60 -2.23
CA THR A 219 5.48 14.36 -2.62
C THR A 219 5.50 14.74 -4.10
N GLY A 220 4.52 14.28 -4.88
CA GLY A 220 4.42 14.58 -6.32
C GLY A 220 5.59 14.03 -7.13
N LYS A 221 6.21 12.93 -6.68
CA LYS A 221 7.38 12.33 -7.34
C LYS A 221 6.96 11.29 -8.39
N PRO A 222 7.62 11.24 -9.56
CA PRO A 222 7.49 10.13 -10.49
C PRO A 222 7.83 8.78 -9.84
N SER A 223 7.18 7.71 -10.30
CA SER A 223 7.42 6.38 -9.73
C SER A 223 7.19 5.22 -10.67
N ILE A 224 7.95 4.14 -10.43
CA ILE A 224 7.77 2.84 -11.06
C ILE A 224 7.35 1.82 -10.00
N VAL A 225 6.24 1.14 -10.24
CA VAL A 225 5.71 0.07 -9.38
C VAL A 225 6.20 -1.29 -9.87
N ILE A 226 6.78 -2.08 -8.97
CA ILE A 226 7.21 -3.47 -9.23
C ILE A 226 6.55 -4.41 -8.21
N PRO A 227 5.36 -4.96 -8.48
CA PRO A 227 4.56 -5.66 -7.49
C PRO A 227 4.97 -7.12 -7.29
N PHE A 228 4.76 -7.63 -6.08
CA PHE A 228 4.92 -9.04 -5.71
C PHE A 228 3.60 -9.81 -5.66
N HIS A 229 2.46 -9.14 -5.39
CA HIS A 229 1.15 -9.78 -5.29
C HIS A 229 0.01 -8.87 -5.77
N SER A 230 -1.19 -9.43 -5.91
CA SER A 230 -2.30 -8.79 -6.65
C SER A 230 -2.65 -7.40 -6.14
N GLU A 231 -2.74 -7.20 -4.83
CA GLU A 231 -3.06 -5.88 -4.26
C GLU A 231 -2.06 -4.79 -4.69
N GLN A 232 -0.77 -5.13 -4.73
CA GLN A 232 0.28 -4.21 -5.21
C GLN A 232 0.20 -3.97 -6.73
N GLU A 233 -0.16 -5.00 -7.51
CA GLU A 233 -0.42 -4.82 -8.94
C GLU A 233 -1.62 -3.90 -9.16
N GLY A 234 -2.69 -4.07 -8.40
CA GLY A 234 -3.85 -3.19 -8.43
C GLY A 234 -3.47 -1.74 -8.17
N ASN A 235 -2.68 -1.48 -7.13
CA ASN A 235 -2.19 -0.13 -6.84
C ASN A 235 -1.38 0.44 -8.01
N GLY A 236 -0.43 -0.33 -8.56
CA GLY A 236 0.37 0.11 -9.71
C GLY A 236 -0.46 0.34 -10.98
N ARG A 237 -1.47 -0.49 -11.22
CA ARG A 237 -2.39 -0.29 -12.35
C ARG A 237 -3.24 0.96 -12.20
N ARG A 238 -3.62 1.33 -10.97
CA ARG A 238 -4.32 2.59 -10.73
C ARG A 238 -3.42 3.79 -11.07
N LEU A 239 -2.14 3.76 -10.68
CA LEU A 239 -1.20 4.81 -11.04
C LEU A 239 -1.02 4.92 -12.57
N GLN A 240 -0.92 3.78 -13.25
CA GLN A 240 -0.80 3.71 -14.71
C GLN A 240 -2.06 4.22 -15.43
N GLU A 241 -3.25 3.81 -14.97
CA GLU A 241 -4.55 4.26 -15.49
C GLU A 241 -4.69 5.79 -15.38
N LEU A 242 -4.24 6.37 -14.26
CA LEU A 242 -4.23 7.81 -14.02
C LEU A 242 -3.04 8.53 -14.67
N GLN A 243 -2.14 7.81 -15.34
CA GLN A 243 -0.92 8.33 -15.97
C GLN A 243 -0.02 9.13 -15.00
N ILE A 244 0.07 8.68 -13.75
CA ILE A 244 0.87 9.30 -12.67
C ILE A 244 1.98 8.39 -12.15
N GLY A 245 2.15 7.21 -12.74
CA GLY A 245 3.26 6.30 -12.46
C GLY A 245 3.25 5.14 -13.43
N ASP A 246 4.39 4.46 -13.54
CA ASP A 246 4.56 3.30 -14.39
C ASP A 246 4.45 1.99 -13.61
N LEU A 247 4.18 0.90 -14.33
CA LEU A 247 4.09 -0.44 -13.80
C LEU A 247 4.99 -1.40 -14.58
N VAL A 248 5.83 -2.13 -13.85
CA VAL A 248 6.65 -3.22 -14.38
C VAL A 248 6.31 -4.50 -13.63
N LEU A 249 5.61 -5.41 -14.31
CA LEU A 249 5.36 -6.75 -13.78
C LEU A 249 6.65 -7.57 -13.84
N PRO A 250 7.16 -8.11 -12.72
CA PRO A 250 8.42 -8.85 -12.70
C PRO A 250 8.30 -10.28 -13.24
N PHE A 251 7.12 -10.71 -13.67
CA PHE A 251 6.83 -12.07 -14.11
C PHE A 251 6.29 -12.10 -15.55
N LYS A 252 6.55 -13.21 -16.26
CA LYS A 252 6.00 -13.44 -17.59
C LYS A 252 4.57 -13.98 -17.47
N GLY A 253 3.60 -13.24 -18.02
CA GLY A 253 2.18 -13.65 -18.04
C GLY A 253 1.40 -13.13 -16.84
N LYS A 254 0.66 -14.02 -16.15
CA LYS A 254 -0.19 -13.69 -15.00
C LYS A 254 0.45 -14.17 -13.70
N MET A 255 0.09 -13.53 -12.58
CA MET A 255 0.40 -14.04 -11.24
C MET A 255 -0.12 -15.48 -11.09
N LYS A 256 0.52 -16.25 -10.19
CA LYS A 256 0.17 -17.64 -9.90
C LYS A 256 -0.62 -17.69 -8.59
N GLU A 257 -1.56 -18.62 -8.51
CA GLU A 257 -2.28 -18.89 -7.28
C GLU A 257 -1.36 -19.58 -6.27
N LEU A 258 -1.42 -19.10 -5.05
CA LEU A 258 -0.80 -19.70 -3.89
C LEU A 258 -1.83 -20.12 -2.89
N ILE A 259 -1.72 -21.35 -2.43
CA ILE A 259 -2.57 -21.89 -1.37
C ILE A 259 -1.78 -21.89 -0.07
N PHE A 260 -2.38 -21.31 0.96
CA PHE A 260 -1.88 -21.30 2.32
C PHE A 260 -2.75 -22.20 3.17
N SER A 261 -2.10 -22.98 4.04
CA SER A 261 -2.79 -23.76 5.06
C SER A 261 -2.71 -23.04 6.40
N TRP A 262 -3.80 -23.11 7.16
CA TRP A 262 -3.90 -22.60 8.53
C TRP A 262 -4.84 -23.52 9.33
N PRO A 263 -4.95 -23.36 10.66
CA PRO A 263 -5.72 -24.30 11.49
C PRO A 263 -7.19 -24.50 11.09
N PHE A 264 -7.77 -23.56 10.35
CA PHE A 264 -9.17 -23.55 9.94
C PHE A 264 -9.33 -23.75 8.41
N GLY A 265 -8.39 -24.44 7.77
CA GLY A 265 -8.49 -24.84 6.36
C GLY A 265 -7.43 -24.23 5.46
N VAL A 266 -7.84 -23.77 4.28
CA VAL A 266 -6.96 -23.18 3.28
C VAL A 266 -7.52 -21.86 2.77
N TYR A 267 -6.64 -20.99 2.28
CA TYR A 267 -7.01 -19.78 1.54
C TYR A 267 -5.99 -19.55 0.43
N SER A 268 -6.34 -18.75 -0.57
CA SER A 268 -5.42 -18.43 -1.64
C SER A 268 -5.12 -16.94 -1.83
N MET A 269 -3.97 -16.66 -2.43
CA MET A 269 -3.50 -15.34 -2.86
C MET A 269 -2.85 -15.47 -4.23
N MET A 270 -2.91 -14.42 -5.04
CA MET A 270 -2.17 -14.36 -6.30
C MET A 270 -0.84 -13.65 -6.09
N ALA A 271 0.27 -14.30 -6.47
CA ALA A 271 1.61 -13.74 -6.35
C ALA A 271 2.48 -14.01 -7.58
N GLY A 272 3.44 -13.10 -7.79
CA GLY A 272 4.53 -13.25 -8.75
C GLY A 272 5.75 -13.91 -8.11
N PHE A 273 6.25 -14.98 -8.74
CA PHE A 273 7.43 -15.71 -8.26
C PHE A 273 8.68 -15.45 -9.06
N ASP A 274 8.50 -15.07 -10.32
CA ASP A 274 9.59 -14.75 -11.21
C ASP A 274 9.99 -13.29 -10.97
N LEU A 275 11.29 -13.02 -10.99
CA LEU A 275 11.87 -11.67 -10.92
C LEU A 275 12.74 -11.43 -12.15
N ASN A 276 12.05 -11.31 -13.29
CA ASN A 276 12.62 -11.01 -14.57
C ASN A 276 12.31 -9.55 -14.92
N LEU A 277 13.26 -8.67 -14.60
CA LEU A 277 13.20 -7.26 -14.91
C LEU A 277 13.90 -6.99 -16.24
N ASP A 278 13.18 -6.40 -17.18
CA ASP A 278 13.76 -5.87 -18.42
C ASP A 278 14.48 -4.56 -18.10
N ALA A 279 15.81 -4.61 -18.05
CA ALA A 279 16.65 -3.49 -17.66
C ALA A 279 16.47 -2.29 -18.59
N GLU A 280 16.49 -2.50 -19.91
CA GLU A 280 16.37 -1.42 -20.89
C GLU A 280 14.99 -0.77 -20.84
N LYS A 281 13.93 -1.57 -20.62
CA LYS A 281 12.58 -1.04 -20.38
C LYS A 281 12.53 -0.16 -19.13
N ILE A 282 13.08 -0.61 -18.00
CA ILE A 282 13.08 0.16 -16.75
C ILE A 282 13.90 1.44 -16.91
N ILE A 283 15.06 1.36 -17.55
CA ILE A 283 15.92 2.52 -17.82
C ILE A 283 15.19 3.54 -18.69
N GLY A 284 14.51 3.11 -19.76
CA GLY A 284 13.70 4.00 -20.58
C GLY A 284 12.54 4.64 -19.82
N MET A 285 11.97 3.95 -18.82
CA MET A 285 10.96 4.53 -17.94
C MET A 285 11.52 5.60 -17.00
N VAL A 286 12.85 5.65 -16.74
CA VAL A 286 13.44 6.72 -15.93
C VAL A 286 13.30 8.08 -16.62
N ASP A 287 13.22 8.14 -17.96
CA ASP A 287 13.07 9.39 -18.71
C ASP A 287 11.78 10.16 -18.36
N GLN A 288 10.81 9.52 -17.70
CA GLN A 288 9.62 10.17 -17.16
C GLN A 288 9.94 11.36 -16.24
N ILE A 289 11.13 11.39 -15.61
CA ILE A 289 11.59 12.52 -14.78
C ILE A 289 11.74 13.82 -15.57
N TYR A 290 11.79 13.76 -16.90
CA TYR A 290 11.87 14.94 -17.78
C TYR A 290 10.48 15.37 -18.31
N GLU A 291 9.42 14.61 -18.04
CA GLU A 291 8.07 14.88 -18.53
C GLU A 291 7.34 15.92 -17.68
N GLN A 292 7.37 17.19 -18.12
CA GLN A 292 6.67 18.27 -17.42
C GLN A 292 5.16 18.05 -17.26
N ALA A 293 4.53 17.30 -18.19
CA ALA A 293 3.12 16.97 -18.10
C ALA A 293 2.81 16.00 -16.93
N LEU A 294 3.74 15.08 -16.63
CA LEU A 294 3.62 14.15 -15.50
C LEU A 294 3.61 14.90 -14.18
N TYR A 295 4.57 15.81 -13.95
CA TYR A 295 4.62 16.62 -12.73
C TYR A 295 3.36 17.45 -12.51
N LYS A 296 2.75 18.00 -13.58
CA LYS A 296 1.48 18.71 -13.46
C LYS A 296 0.33 17.82 -12.97
N ARG A 297 0.28 16.56 -13.44
CA ARG A 297 -0.73 15.58 -12.97
C ARG A 297 -0.46 15.17 -11.53
N LEU A 298 0.81 14.88 -11.20
CA LEU A 298 1.25 14.53 -9.84
C LEU A 298 0.95 15.63 -8.83
N GLN A 299 1.25 16.90 -9.16
CA GLN A 299 0.98 18.03 -8.29
C GLN A 299 -0.53 18.14 -8.00
N LYS A 300 -1.39 17.98 -9.01
CA LYS A 300 -2.84 18.02 -8.83
C LYS A 300 -3.33 16.92 -7.88
N ILE A 301 -2.74 15.72 -7.94
CA ILE A 301 -3.07 14.61 -7.04
C ILE A 301 -2.54 14.90 -5.62
N SER A 302 -1.31 15.39 -5.50
CA SER A 302 -0.73 15.79 -4.21
C SER A 302 -1.60 16.84 -3.51
N ASP A 303 -1.98 17.91 -4.23
CA ASP A 303 -2.82 18.99 -3.70
C ASP A 303 -4.18 18.47 -3.21
N GLU A 304 -4.82 17.58 -3.99
CA GLU A 304 -6.08 16.94 -3.61
C GLU A 304 -5.96 16.06 -2.36
N LEU A 305 -4.89 15.25 -2.27
CA LEU A 305 -4.65 14.40 -1.11
C LEU A 305 -4.36 15.22 0.15
N LEU A 306 -3.58 16.29 0.02
CA LEU A 306 -3.26 17.21 1.12
C LEU A 306 -4.49 17.98 1.59
N ASP A 307 -5.32 18.47 0.67
CA ASP A 307 -6.58 19.16 1.01
C ASP A 307 -7.51 18.22 1.80
N LEU A 308 -7.68 16.98 1.34
CA LEU A 308 -8.48 15.98 2.07
C LEU A 308 -7.90 15.69 3.45
N GLN A 309 -6.58 15.49 3.55
CA GLN A 309 -5.91 15.20 4.81
C GLN A 309 -6.04 16.37 5.81
N GLN A 310 -5.88 17.62 5.35
CA GLN A 310 -5.96 18.81 6.19
C GLN A 310 -7.38 19.12 6.67
N ASN A 311 -8.37 18.82 5.83
CA ASN A 311 -9.79 19.04 6.16
C ASN A 311 -10.43 17.85 6.88
N PHE A 312 -9.67 16.77 7.13
CA PHE A 312 -10.16 15.61 7.86
C PHE A 312 -9.89 15.72 9.36
N SER A 313 -10.96 15.66 10.14
CA SER A 313 -10.92 15.58 11.60
C SER A 313 -11.53 14.25 12.06
N PRO A 314 -10.73 13.35 12.68
CA PRO A 314 -11.26 12.12 13.26
C PRO A 314 -12.32 12.38 14.35
N VAL A 315 -12.23 13.52 15.05
CA VAL A 315 -13.17 13.89 16.11
C VAL A 315 -14.55 14.20 15.53
N ASP A 316 -14.62 14.77 14.33
CA ASP A 316 -15.89 15.16 13.71
C ASP A 316 -16.70 13.96 13.19
N LEU A 317 -16.11 12.77 13.16
CA LEU A 317 -16.82 11.53 12.78
C LEU A 317 -17.99 11.22 13.69
N ILE A 318 -17.93 11.63 14.96
CA ILE A 318 -19.04 11.43 15.90
C ILE A 318 -20.32 12.13 15.43
N ASN A 319 -20.21 13.25 14.71
CA ASN A 319 -21.36 14.01 14.21
C ASN A 319 -22.09 13.31 13.06
N ARG A 320 -21.62 12.15 12.61
CA ARG A 320 -22.26 11.30 11.59
C ARG A 320 -23.26 10.30 12.19
N PHE A 321 -23.30 10.16 13.52
CA PHE A 321 -24.12 9.21 14.26
C PHE A 321 -25.04 9.93 15.24
#